data_AF-A0A523S9B5-F1
#
_entry.id   AF-A0A523S9B5-F1
#
_cell.length_a   1.000
_cell.length_b   1.000
_cell.length_c   1.000
_cell.angle_alpha   90.00
_cell.angle_beta   90.00
_cell.angle_gamma   90.00
#
_symmetry.space_group_name_H-M   'P 1'
#
loop_
_entity.id
_entity.type
_entity.pdbx_description
1 polymer ?
#
loop_
_entity_poly.entity_id
_entity_poly.type
_entity_poly.pdbx_seq_one_letter_code
_entity_poly.pdbx_strand_id
1 'polypeptide(L)'
;MAENPNYFGKHGFKRPLKMIESETVLNVGDLDEAADRLVASGHATKTGRRYTIDVSRLGIDKILGSGKVMRQLNLTGVKCISVRAREKVTGKGGTIDLPVDK
;
A
#
# COMPACT_ATOMS: atom_id res chain seq x y z
N MET A 1 -26.56 -8.37 30.32
CA MET A 1 -26.07 -7.05 29.86
C MET A 1 -24.56 -7.10 29.98
N ALA A 2 -23.81 -6.94 28.88
CA ALA A 2 -22.35 -6.97 28.95
C ALA A 2 -21.85 -5.65 29.56
N GLU A 3 -21.23 -5.71 30.73
CA GLU A 3 -20.62 -4.55 31.38
C GLU A 3 -19.41 -4.10 30.55
N ASN A 4 -19.40 -2.83 30.13
CA ASN A 4 -18.26 -2.23 29.45
C ASN A 4 -17.44 -1.43 30.48
N PRO A 5 -16.31 -1.96 30.97
CA PRO A 5 -15.55 -1.37 32.08
C PRO A 5 -14.94 0.00 31.75
N ASN A 6 -14.90 0.39 30.47
CA ASN A 6 -14.34 1.66 30.02
C ASN A 6 -15.39 2.76 29.78
N TYR A 7 -16.65 2.54 30.21
CA TYR A 7 -17.72 3.52 29.99
C TYR A 7 -17.58 4.78 30.85
N PHE A 8 -17.11 4.64 32.10
CA PHE A 8 -16.86 5.74 33.01
C PHE A 8 -15.35 5.95 33.21
N GLY A 9 -14.89 7.19 33.06
CA GLY A 9 -13.48 7.56 33.23
C GLY A 9 -12.96 8.47 32.11
N LYS A 10 -11.70 8.93 32.23
CA LYS A 10 -10.98 9.64 31.17
C LYS A 10 -9.74 8.83 30.80
N HIS A 11 -9.57 8.51 29.52
CA HIS A 11 -8.43 7.73 29.02
C HIS A 11 -7.74 8.43 27.85
N GLY A 12 -6.43 8.64 27.97
CA GLY A 12 -5.60 9.22 26.93
C GLY A 12 -5.80 10.71 26.71
N PHE A 13 -5.26 11.19 25.58
CA PHE A 13 -5.40 12.57 25.11
C PHE A 13 -5.52 12.57 23.59
N LYS A 14 -6.22 13.56 23.01
CA LYS A 14 -6.32 13.72 21.56
C LYS A 14 -5.41 14.86 21.10
N ARG A 15 -4.54 14.59 20.13
CA ARG A 15 -3.68 15.60 19.51
C ARG A 15 -4.55 16.61 18.72
N PRO A 16 -4.12 17.88 18.60
CA PRO A 16 -4.78 18.86 17.74
C PRO A 16 -4.86 18.37 16.29
N LEU A 17 -6.01 18.54 15.64
CA LEU A 17 -6.27 17.98 14.30
C LEU A 17 -5.27 18.47 13.24
N LYS A 18 -4.81 19.72 13.33
CA LYS A 18 -3.81 20.32 12.42
C LYS A 18 -2.46 19.59 12.39
N MET A 19 -2.18 18.73 13.37
CA MET A 19 -0.92 18.00 13.49
C MET A 19 -1.06 16.53 13.06
N ILE A 20 -2.25 16.11 12.64
CA ILE A 20 -2.53 14.73 12.22
C ILE A 20 -2.38 14.69 10.70
N GLU A 21 -1.33 14.02 10.23
CA GLU A 21 -1.16 13.68 8.82
C GLU A 21 -1.84 12.33 8.57
N SER A 22 -2.71 12.28 7.57
CA SER A 22 -3.33 11.03 7.11
C SER A 22 -2.55 10.48 5.94
N GLU A 23 -1.83 9.38 6.15
CA GLU A 23 -1.16 8.65 5.09
C GLU A 23 -2.17 7.80 4.30
N THR A 24 -2.12 7.89 2.97
CA THR A 24 -2.90 7.00 2.10
C THR A 24 -2.15 5.68 1.94
N VAL A 25 -2.76 4.57 2.37
CA VAL A 25 -2.12 3.25 2.38
C VAL A 25 -2.87 2.27 1.48
N LEU A 26 -2.13 1.35 0.84
CA LEU A 26 -2.72 0.28 0.02
C LEU A 26 -1.99 -1.04 0.23
N ASN A 27 -2.69 -2.18 0.19
CA ASN A 27 -2.04 -3.48 0.31
C ASN A 27 -1.60 -4.03 -1.05
N VAL A 28 -0.55 -4.85 -1.04
CA VAL A 28 -0.06 -5.56 -2.23
C VAL A 28 -1.08 -6.54 -2.81
N GLY A 29 -1.97 -7.12 -2.00
CA GLY A 29 -3.05 -7.97 -2.50
C GLY A 29 -4.07 -7.19 -3.33
N ASP A 30 -4.45 -6.01 -2.86
CA ASP A 30 -5.40 -5.13 -3.55
C ASP A 30 -4.84 -4.71 -4.92
N LEU A 31 -3.51 -4.47 -4.99
CA LEU A 31 -2.81 -4.17 -6.25
C LEU A 31 -2.81 -5.36 -7.21
N ASP A 32 -2.61 -6.60 -6.73
CA ASP A 32 -2.62 -7.81 -7.57
C ASP A 32 -4.01 -8.08 -8.16
N GLU A 33 -5.05 -7.92 -7.35
CA GLU A 33 -6.45 -8.08 -7.75
C GLU A 33 -6.92 -6.96 -8.69
N ALA A 34 -6.50 -5.72 -8.43
CA ALA A 34 -6.86 -4.58 -9.26
C ALA A 34 -5.98 -4.41 -10.51
N ALA A 35 -4.92 -5.20 -10.70
CA ALA A 35 -3.95 -5.02 -11.78
C ALA A 35 -4.61 -4.96 -13.17
N ASP A 36 -5.59 -5.81 -13.47
CA ASP A 36 -6.28 -5.79 -14.78
C ASP A 36 -7.11 -4.51 -14.97
N ARG A 37 -7.76 -4.05 -13.90
CA ARG A 37 -8.54 -2.81 -13.90
C ARG A 37 -7.65 -1.58 -14.08
N LEU A 38 -6.48 -1.58 -13.44
CA LEU A 38 -5.49 -0.51 -13.55
C LEU A 38 -4.90 -0.42 -14.96
N VAL A 39 -4.76 -1.56 -15.65
CA VAL A 39 -4.36 -1.58 -17.07
C VAL A 39 -5.47 -0.99 -17.94
N ALA A 40 -6.73 -1.37 -17.72
CA ALA A 40 -7.86 -0.82 -18.46
C ALA A 40 -8.04 0.69 -18.25
N SER A 41 -7.73 1.20 -17.04
CA SER A 41 -7.80 2.63 -16.72
C SER A 41 -6.54 3.43 -17.12
N GLY A 42 -5.52 2.79 -17.70
CA GLY A 42 -4.27 3.44 -18.11
C GLY A 42 -3.33 3.86 -16.96
N HIS A 43 -3.55 3.34 -15.75
CA HIS A 43 -2.68 3.55 -14.58
C HIS A 43 -1.58 2.47 -14.46
N ALA A 44 -1.72 1.38 -15.20
CA ALA A 44 -0.72 0.33 -15.29
C ALA A 44 -0.47 -0.08 -16.74
N THR A 45 0.75 -0.52 -17.01
CA THR A 45 1.14 -1.05 -18.32
C THR A 45 1.45 -2.53 -18.17
N LYS A 46 0.89 -3.36 -19.05
CA LYS A 46 1.21 -4.78 -19.11
C LYS A 46 2.27 -5.03 -20.18
N THR A 47 3.46 -5.45 -19.75
CA THR A 47 4.54 -5.87 -20.64
C THR A 47 4.68 -7.38 -20.53
N GLY A 48 4.00 -8.11 -21.42
CA GLY A 48 3.95 -9.57 -21.40
C GLY A 48 3.32 -10.12 -20.12
N ARG A 49 4.14 -10.71 -19.24
CA ARG A 49 3.71 -11.29 -17.95
C ARG A 49 3.87 -10.35 -16.75
N ARG A 50 4.49 -9.19 -16.95
CA ARG A 50 4.79 -8.21 -15.89
C ARG A 50 3.84 -7.02 -15.97
N TYR A 51 3.35 -6.59 -14.81
CA TYR A 51 2.51 -5.41 -14.66
C TYR A 51 3.35 -4.28 -14.07
N THR A 52 3.52 -3.20 -14.80
CA THR A 52 4.15 -1.98 -14.29
C THR A 52 3.06 -1.04 -13.80
N ILE A 53 3.00 -0.80 -12.50
CA ILE A 53 2.00 0.04 -11.85
C ILE A 53 2.71 1.28 -11.30
N ASP A 54 2.22 2.45 -11.71
CA ASP A 54 2.70 3.72 -11.18
C ASP A 54 1.89 4.11 -9.94
N VAL A 55 2.49 3.91 -8.78
CA VAL A 55 1.84 4.12 -7.48
C VAL A 55 1.74 5.61 -7.15
N SER A 56 2.65 6.43 -7.68
CA SER A 56 2.62 7.88 -7.49
C SER A 56 1.35 8.51 -8.07
N ARG A 57 0.89 7.99 -9.21
CA ARG A 57 -0.33 8.44 -9.90
C ARG A 57 -1.60 8.03 -9.19
N LEU A 58 -1.52 7.03 -8.31
CA LEU A 58 -2.63 6.59 -7.47
C LEU A 58 -2.75 7.40 -6.17
N GLY A 59 -1.80 8.30 -5.89
CA GLY A 59 -1.82 9.13 -4.67
C GLY A 59 -1.59 8.33 -3.38
N ILE A 60 -0.87 7.21 -3.47
CA ILE A 60 -0.62 6.32 -2.34
C ILE A 60 0.75 6.65 -1.73
N ASP A 61 0.78 6.81 -0.40
CA ASP A 61 2.00 7.12 0.34
C ASP A 61 2.73 5.85 0.77
N LYS A 62 1.99 4.79 1.15
CA LYS A 62 2.60 3.58 1.72
C LYS A 62 1.97 2.28 1.24
N ILE A 63 2.84 1.33 0.89
CA ILE A 63 2.43 -0.01 0.47
C ILE A 63 2.61 -1.02 1.61
N LEU A 64 1.53 -1.72 1.93
CA LEU A 64 1.44 -2.69 3.02
C LEU A 64 1.40 -4.13 2.51
N GLY A 65 1.88 -5.04 3.36
CA GLY A 65 2.11 -6.44 2.98
C GLY A 65 0.90 -7.37 3.09
N SER A 66 -0.33 -6.88 3.23
CA SER A 66 -1.50 -7.76 3.36
C SER A 66 -1.91 -8.35 2.01
N GLY A 67 -2.56 -9.53 2.04
CA GLY A 67 -2.99 -10.24 0.83
C GLY A 67 -1.89 -11.07 0.17
N LYS A 68 -2.15 -11.57 -1.04
CA LYS A 68 -1.26 -12.45 -1.81
C LYS A 68 -0.85 -11.75 -3.11
N VAL A 69 0.40 -11.97 -3.53
CA VAL A 69 0.91 -11.51 -4.82
C VAL A 69 1.08 -12.74 -5.70
N MET A 70 0.29 -12.85 -6.76
CA MET A 70 0.39 -13.96 -7.72
C MET A 70 1.12 -13.54 -8.99
N ARG A 71 1.02 -12.27 -9.36
CA ARG A 71 1.54 -11.70 -10.61
C ARG A 71 2.89 -11.04 -10.37
N GLN A 72 3.63 -10.83 -11.46
CA GLN A 72 4.89 -10.07 -11.40
C GLN A 72 4.57 -8.59 -11.45
N LEU A 73 4.66 -7.92 -10.29
CA LEU A 73 4.39 -6.49 -10.14
C LEU A 73 5.69 -5.70 -10.17
N ASN A 74 5.76 -4.68 -11.02
CA ASN A 74 6.79 -3.66 -11.01
C ASN A 74 6.16 -2.37 -10.49
N LEU A 75 6.59 -1.90 -9.34
CA LEU A 75 6.00 -0.75 -8.65
C LEU A 75 6.94 0.45 -8.81
N THR A 76 6.45 1.51 -9.45
CA THR A 76 7.20 2.75 -9.64
C THR A 76 6.63 3.89 -8.79
N GLY A 77 7.50 4.82 -8.38
CA GLY A 77 7.09 6.00 -7.62
C GLY A 77 6.58 5.69 -6.21
N VAL A 78 7.11 4.63 -5.58
CA VAL A 78 6.71 4.20 -4.23
C VAL A 78 7.45 5.02 -3.18
N LYS A 79 6.75 5.82 -2.37
CA LYS A 79 7.40 6.58 -1.28
C LYS A 79 7.87 5.66 -0.15
N CYS A 80 6.98 4.80 0.36
CA CYS A 80 7.30 3.90 1.46
C CYS A 80 6.70 2.50 1.22
N ILE A 81 7.43 1.46 1.62
CA ILE A 81 6.97 0.07 1.54
C ILE A 81 7.30 -0.69 2.82
N SER A 82 6.34 -1.49 3.31
CA SER A 82 6.59 -2.39 4.43
C SER A 82 7.53 -3.54 4.04
N VAL A 83 8.31 -4.04 5.01
CA VAL A 83 9.25 -5.15 4.80
C VAL A 83 8.55 -6.38 4.19
N ARG A 84 7.40 -6.76 4.76
CA ARG A 84 6.58 -7.88 4.26
C ARG A 84 6.08 -7.67 2.82
N ALA A 85 5.71 -6.43 2.45
CA ALA A 85 5.31 -6.14 1.08
C ALA A 85 6.49 -6.30 0.11
N ARG A 86 7.66 -5.77 0.49
CA ARG A 86 8.89 -5.88 -0.31
C ARG A 86 9.22 -7.34 -0.58
N GLU A 87 9.26 -8.17 0.45
CA GLU A 87 9.53 -9.62 0.33
C GLU A 87 8.55 -10.35 -0.58
N LYS A 88 7.25 -10.02 -0.52
CA LYS A 88 6.24 -10.63 -1.39
C LYS A 88 6.43 -10.26 -2.85
N VAL A 89 6.74 -9.00 -3.13
CA VAL A 89 6.94 -8.50 -4.49
C VAL A 89 8.23 -9.07 -5.07
N THR A 90 9.35 -9.02 -4.34
CA THR A 90 10.64 -9.58 -4.80
C THR A 90 10.60 -11.10 -4.92
N GLY A 91 9.90 -11.79 -4.01
CA GLY A 91 9.74 -13.25 -4.05
C GLY A 91 8.99 -13.77 -5.28
N LYS A 92 8.21 -12.92 -5.97
CA LYS A 92 7.58 -13.23 -7.26
C LYS A 92 8.36 -12.71 -8.47
N GLY A 93 9.54 -12.14 -8.26
CA GLY A 93 10.36 -11.53 -9.31
C GLY A 93 9.86 -10.16 -9.76
N GLY A 94 9.14 -9.46 -8.87
CA GLY A 94 8.77 -8.06 -9.03
C GLY A 94 9.92 -7.11 -8.71
N THR A 95 9.80 -5.87 -9.19
CA THR A 95 10.80 -4.82 -8.97
C THR A 95 10.12 -3.64 -8.28
N ILE A 96 10.86 -2.94 -7.42
CA ILE A 96 10.36 -1.80 -6.67
C ILE A 96 11.35 -0.68 -6.86
N ASP A 97 10.88 0.43 -7.43
CA ASP A 97 11.62 1.68 -7.50
C ASP A 97 11.35 2.46 -6.21
N LEU A 98 12.35 2.48 -5.32
CA LEU A 98 12.32 3.25 -4.08
C LEU A 98 13.16 4.51 -4.30
N PRO A 99 12.65 5.70 -3.94
CA PRO A 99 13.49 6.87 -3.84
C PRO A 99 14.53 6.59 -2.75
N VAL A 100 15.81 6.78 -3.10
CA VAL A 100 16.91 6.70 -2.13
C VAL A 100 16.70 7.82 -1.12
N ASP A 101 16.47 7.47 0.14
CA ASP A 101 16.32 8.41 1.24
C ASP A 101 17.50 9.40 1.27
N LYS A 102 17.20 10.69 1.41
CA LYS A 102 18.17 11.78 1.61
C LYS A 102 18.21 12.18 3.08
#